data_AF-A0A1P9WVC3-F1
#
_entry.id   AF-A0A1P9WVC3-F1
#
_cell.length_a   1.000
_cell.length_b   1.000
_cell.length_c   1.000
_cell.angle_alpha   90.00
_cell.angle_beta   90.00
_cell.angle_gamma   90.00
#
_symmetry.space_group_name_H-M   'P 1'
#
loop_
_entity.id
_entity.type
_entity.pdbx_description
1 polymer ?
#
loop_
_entity_poly.entity_id
_entity_poly.type
_entity_poly.pdbx_seq_one_letter_code
_entity_poly.pdbx_strand_id
1 'polypeptide(L)'
;MTSLENNIVDKPATDPVDQLILERGLRIKQLFFSVEMDRMLILLTNGNVLNLRLSQYERLKNATSVQLLQYSLIGNGIAVSWDELDEDLSLKGFIKQAALTNAVRQLEVAV
;
A
#
# COMPACT_ATOMS: atom_id res chain seq x y z
N MET A 1 44.20 16.94 -4.49
CA MET A 1 43.33 15.84 -4.06
C MET A 1 42.60 16.29 -2.82
N THR A 2 41.40 16.84 -2.97
CA THR A 2 40.55 17.23 -1.83
C THR A 2 39.30 16.37 -1.97
N SER A 3 39.18 15.35 -1.12
CA SER A 3 37.97 14.55 -0.99
C SER A 3 36.84 15.46 -0.54
N LEU A 4 35.84 15.61 -1.40
CA LEU A 4 34.51 16.03 -0.99
C LEU A 4 33.89 14.83 -0.25
N GLU A 5 34.07 14.79 1.07
CA GLU A 5 33.28 13.91 1.92
C GLU A 5 31.83 14.40 1.86
N ASN A 6 31.05 13.75 0.98
CA ASN A 6 29.60 13.89 0.90
C ASN A 6 28.99 13.46 2.24
N ASN A 7 28.82 14.43 3.13
CA ASN A 7 28.06 14.27 4.36
C ASN A 7 26.57 14.39 4.03
N ILE A 8 26.03 13.39 3.34
CA ILE A 8 24.58 13.18 3.29
C ILE A 8 24.24 12.55 4.64
N VAL A 9 23.91 13.40 5.60
CA VAL A 9 23.27 12.95 6.84
C VAL A 9 21.96 12.29 6.42
N ASP A 10 21.89 10.96 6.53
CA ASP A 10 20.70 10.18 6.26
C ASP A 10 19.65 10.57 7.30
N LYS A 11 18.86 11.60 6.97
CA LYS A 11 17.88 12.17 7.90
C LYS A 11 16.74 11.16 8.02
N PRO A 12 16.40 10.68 9.23
CA PRO A 12 15.35 9.69 9.42
C PRO A 12 14.04 10.22 8.84
N ALA A 13 13.25 9.30 8.28
CA ALA A 13 11.98 9.65 7.69
C ALA A 13 11.07 10.24 8.79
N THR A 14 10.55 11.45 8.60
CA THR A 14 9.70 12.11 9.62
C THR A 14 8.27 11.59 9.63
N ASP A 15 7.81 11.00 8.52
CA ASP A 15 6.49 10.35 8.42
C ASP A 15 6.59 8.92 9.01
N PRO A 16 5.80 8.56 10.05
CA PRO A 16 5.82 7.22 10.61
C PRO A 16 5.59 6.11 9.57
N VAL A 17 4.83 6.38 8.51
CA VAL A 17 4.61 5.41 7.43
C VAL A 17 5.89 5.20 6.62
N ASP A 18 6.64 6.27 6.36
CA ASP A 18 7.92 6.17 5.65
C ASP A 18 8.96 5.44 6.50
N GLN A 19 8.97 5.61 7.83
CA GLN A 19 9.84 4.82 8.71
C GLN A 19 9.54 3.31 8.60
N LEU A 20 8.26 2.93 8.56
CA LEU A 20 7.88 1.53 8.38
C LEU A 20 8.40 0.97 7.04
N ILE A 21 8.29 1.75 5.96
CA ILE A 21 8.67 1.29 4.62
C ILE A 21 10.18 1.37 4.43
N LEU A 22 10.80 2.53 4.61
CA LEU A 22 12.19 2.79 4.26
C LEU A 22 13.16 2.18 5.29
N GLU A 23 12.89 2.37 6.58
CA GLU A 23 13.82 1.96 7.65
C GLU A 23 13.54 0.54 8.14
N ARG A 24 12.26 0.16 8.31
CA ARG A 24 11.88 -1.17 8.83
C ARG A 24 11.63 -2.22 7.74
N GLY A 25 11.80 -1.85 6.47
CA GLY A 25 11.72 -2.81 5.37
C GLY A 25 10.32 -3.42 5.15
N LEU A 26 9.25 -2.75 5.61
CA LEU A 26 7.89 -3.23 5.37
C LEU A 26 7.60 -3.20 3.87
N ARG A 27 7.13 -4.34 3.32
CA ARG A 27 6.78 -4.48 1.91
C ARG A 27 5.46 -5.21 1.75
N ILE A 28 4.85 -5.01 0.59
CA ILE A 28 3.78 -5.83 0.06
C ILE A 28 4.39 -7.18 -0.32
N LYS A 29 3.80 -8.25 0.21
CA LYS A 29 4.14 -9.63 -0.14
C LYS A 29 3.20 -10.18 -1.20
N GLN A 30 1.89 -9.96 -1.03
CA GLN A 30 0.87 -10.50 -1.93
C GLN A 30 -0.47 -9.76 -1.75
N LEU A 31 -1.26 -9.71 -2.81
CA LEU A 31 -2.65 -9.23 -2.77
C LEU A 31 -3.62 -10.39 -2.97
N PHE A 32 -4.76 -10.30 -2.29
CA PHE A 32 -5.92 -11.19 -2.48
C PHE A 32 -7.15 -10.34 -2.75
N PHE A 33 -8.02 -10.82 -3.63
CA PHE A 33 -9.20 -10.06 -4.07
C PHE A 33 -10.46 -10.89 -3.93
N SER A 34 -11.56 -10.22 -3.61
CA SER A 34 -12.91 -10.75 -3.74
C SER A 34 -13.79 -9.63 -4.29
N VAL A 35 -14.15 -9.75 -5.57
CA VAL A 35 -15.02 -8.78 -6.25
C VAL A 35 -16.43 -8.79 -5.63
N GLU A 36 -16.97 -9.98 -5.37
CA GLU A 36 -18.30 -10.15 -4.76
C GLU A 36 -18.41 -9.47 -3.39
N MET A 37 -17.37 -9.58 -2.54
CA MET A 37 -17.37 -8.96 -1.21
C MET A 37 -16.87 -7.51 -1.23
N ASP A 38 -16.46 -6.98 -2.39
CA ASP A 38 -15.77 -5.69 -2.52
C ASP A 38 -14.57 -5.61 -1.56
N ARG A 39 -13.65 -6.57 -1.67
CA ARG A 39 -12.47 -6.68 -0.78
C ARG A 39 -11.17 -6.83 -1.54
N MET A 40 -10.16 -6.14 -1.03
CA MET A 40 -8.75 -6.29 -1.37
C MET A 40 -7.97 -6.43 -0.07
N LEU A 41 -7.29 -7.57 0.09
CA LEU A 41 -6.43 -7.86 1.22
C LEU A 41 -4.97 -7.76 0.78
N ILE A 42 -4.17 -7.01 1.54
CA ILE A 42 -2.75 -6.81 1.24
C ILE A 42 -1.95 -7.47 2.35
N LEU A 43 -1.32 -8.60 2.03
CA LEU A 43 -0.40 -9.30 2.92
C LEU A 43 0.95 -8.59 2.90
N LEU A 44 1.45 -8.24 4.08
CA LEU A 44 2.73 -7.57 4.27
C LEU A 44 3.82 -8.56 4.69
N THR A 45 5.09 -8.18 4.50
CA THR A 45 6.25 -9.02 4.85
C THR A 45 6.36 -9.35 6.34
N ASN A 46 5.77 -8.52 7.21
CA ASN A 46 5.71 -8.77 8.65
C ASN A 46 4.51 -9.66 9.09
N GLY A 47 3.78 -10.24 8.14
CA GLY A 47 2.64 -11.12 8.40
C GLY A 47 1.31 -10.41 8.68
N ASN A 48 1.30 -9.08 8.82
CA ASN A 48 0.05 -8.32 8.96
C ASN A 48 -0.68 -8.22 7.62
N VAL A 49 -1.99 -8.03 7.70
CA VAL A 49 -2.87 -7.88 6.53
C VAL A 49 -3.63 -6.57 6.63
N LEU A 50 -3.55 -5.74 5.59
CA LEU A 50 -4.45 -4.60 5.42
C LEU A 50 -5.73 -5.07 4.73
N ASN A 51 -6.89 -4.62 5.23
CA ASN A 51 -8.19 -4.95 4.67
C ASN A 51 -8.84 -3.68 4.11
N LEU A 52 -8.94 -3.60 2.79
CA LEU A 52 -9.45 -2.46 2.05
C LEU A 52 -10.56 -2.90 1.09
N ARG A 53 -11.28 -1.93 0.54
CA ARG A 53 -12.33 -2.18 -0.46
C ARG A 53 -11.84 -1.83 -1.86
N LEU A 54 -12.27 -2.60 -2.86
CA LEU A 54 -11.98 -2.29 -4.26
C LEU A 54 -12.65 -0.97 -4.66
N SER A 55 -13.84 -0.71 -4.14
CA SER A 55 -14.62 0.52 -4.31
C SER A 55 -13.93 1.80 -3.80
N GLN A 56 -12.88 1.68 -2.98
CA GLN A 56 -12.07 2.82 -2.57
C GLN A 56 -11.11 3.31 -3.67
N TYR A 57 -10.97 2.53 -4.74
CA TYR A 57 -10.06 2.81 -5.85
C TYR A 57 -10.85 2.83 -7.15
N GLU A 58 -10.93 4.01 -7.78
CA GLU A 58 -11.83 4.28 -8.91
C GLU A 58 -11.64 3.29 -10.07
N ARG A 59 -10.38 2.93 -10.39
CA ARG A 59 -10.07 2.00 -11.48
C ARG A 59 -10.23 0.53 -11.09
N LEU A 60 -10.13 0.18 -9.80
CA LEU A 60 -10.30 -1.19 -9.33
C LEU A 60 -11.77 -1.56 -9.07
N LYS A 61 -12.65 -0.57 -8.80
CA LYS A 61 -14.05 -0.83 -8.42
C LYS A 61 -14.84 -1.64 -9.46
N ASN A 62 -14.48 -1.50 -10.74
CA ASN A 62 -15.15 -2.17 -11.87
C ASN A 62 -14.27 -3.26 -12.50
N ALA A 63 -13.10 -3.54 -11.92
CA ALA A 63 -12.18 -4.53 -12.48
C ALA A 63 -12.70 -5.95 -12.25
N THR A 64 -12.52 -6.81 -13.24
CA THR A 64 -12.82 -8.23 -13.11
C THR A 64 -11.77 -8.93 -12.24
N SER A 65 -12.10 -10.10 -11.68
CA SER A 65 -11.14 -10.91 -10.94
C SER A 65 -9.90 -11.26 -11.78
N VAL A 66 -10.06 -11.46 -13.09
CA VAL A 66 -8.94 -11.75 -14.00
C VAL A 66 -8.00 -10.55 -14.09
N GLN A 67 -8.54 -9.34 -14.32
CA GLN A 67 -7.76 -8.11 -14.38
C GLN A 67 -7.02 -7.82 -13.06
N LEU A 68 -7.71 -8.01 -11.93
CA LEU A 68 -7.11 -7.79 -10.61
C LEU A 68 -5.93 -8.73 -10.33
N LEU A 69 -5.96 -9.96 -10.86
CA LEU A 69 -4.87 -10.93 -10.70
C LEU A 69 -3.67 -10.64 -11.61
N GLN A 70 -3.79 -9.77 -12.62
CA GLN A 70 -2.69 -9.35 -13.49
C GLN A 70 -1.90 -8.16 -12.91
N TYR A 71 -1.67 -8.16 -11.59
CA TYR A 71 -0.89 -7.12 -10.93
C TYR A 71 0.61 -7.46 -10.92
N SER A 72 1.45 -6.43 -10.88
CA SER A 72 2.89 -6.56 -10.65
C SER A 72 3.32 -5.78 -9.41
N LEU A 73 4.21 -6.35 -8.60
CA LEU A 73 4.83 -5.63 -7.49
C LEU A 73 6.00 -4.80 -8.03
N ILE A 74 6.04 -3.51 -7.67
CA ILE A 74 7.06 -2.55 -8.11
C ILE A 74 7.96 -2.15 -6.93
N GLY A 75 9.22 -1.83 -7.23
CA GLY A 75 10.18 -1.26 -6.28
C GLY A 75 10.42 -2.18 -5.08
N ASN A 76 10.53 -3.49 -5.33
CA ASN A 76 10.66 -4.52 -4.30
C ASN A 76 9.47 -4.55 -3.32
N GLY A 77 8.24 -4.32 -3.80
CA GLY A 77 7.01 -4.40 -3.01
C GLY A 77 6.64 -3.12 -2.26
N ILE A 78 7.13 -1.95 -2.70
CA ILE A 78 6.67 -0.65 -2.18
C ILE A 78 5.44 -0.12 -2.92
N ALA A 79 5.11 -0.71 -4.07
CA ALA A 79 3.94 -0.38 -4.87
C ALA A 79 3.43 -1.60 -5.64
N VAL A 80 2.23 -1.45 -6.20
CA VAL A 80 1.55 -2.41 -7.08
C VAL A 80 1.10 -1.66 -8.31
N SER A 81 1.20 -2.29 -9.46
CA SER A 81 0.72 -1.76 -10.73
C SER A 81 -0.15 -2.77 -11.46
N TRP A 82 -1.13 -2.26 -12.19
CA TRP A 82 -1.98 -2.99 -13.13
C TRP A 82 -1.89 -2.32 -14.49
N ASP A 83 -1.11 -2.90 -15.41
CA ASP A 83 -0.90 -2.33 -16.75
C ASP A 83 -2.22 -2.18 -17.53
N GLU A 84 -3.09 -3.20 -17.49
CA GLU A 84 -4.37 -3.19 -18.22
C GLU A 84 -5.35 -2.13 -17.67
N LEU A 85 -5.28 -1.85 -16.36
CA LEU A 85 -6.13 -0.86 -15.70
C LEU A 85 -5.49 0.54 -15.70
N ASP A 86 -4.22 0.66 -16.11
CA ASP A 86 -3.40 1.88 -16.01
C ASP A 86 -3.44 2.45 -14.58
N GLU A 87 -3.27 1.59 -13.56
CA GLU A 87 -3.36 1.98 -12.15
C GLU A 87 -2.09 1.62 -11.39
N ASP A 88 -1.59 2.57 -10.60
CA ASP A 88 -0.43 2.41 -9.73
C ASP A 88 -0.78 2.82 -8.29
N LEU A 89 -0.64 1.88 -7.35
CA LEU A 89 -0.96 2.10 -5.94
C LEU A 89 0.24 1.79 -5.04
N SER A 90 0.58 2.72 -4.16
CA SER A 90 1.71 2.57 -3.23
C SER A 90 1.30 1.92 -1.90
N LEU A 91 2.25 1.20 -1.28
CA LEU A 91 2.12 0.69 0.09
C LEU A 91 1.82 1.82 1.08
N LYS A 92 2.45 2.99 0.90
CA LYS A 92 2.18 4.18 1.71
C LYS A 92 0.71 4.60 1.60
N GLY A 93 0.17 4.61 0.38
CA GLY A 93 -1.25 4.89 0.12
C GLY A 93 -2.16 3.88 0.81
N PHE A 94 -1.87 2.58 0.71
CA PHE A 94 -2.64 1.54 1.39
C PHE A 94 -2.66 1.68 2.91
N ILE A 95 -1.51 1.96 3.53
CA ILE A 95 -1.41 2.15 4.99
C ILE A 95 -2.25 3.35 5.42
N LYS A 96 -2.16 4.48 4.71
CA LYS A 96 -2.96 5.68 5.00
C LYS A 96 -4.44 5.42 4.85
N GLN A 97 -4.86 4.74 3.79
CA GLN A 97 -6.27 4.40 3.55
C GLN A 97 -6.82 3.46 4.63
N ALA A 98 -6.04 2.47 5.07
CA ALA A 98 -6.44 1.55 6.13
C ALA A 98 -6.58 2.29 7.47
N ALA A 99 -5.63 3.17 7.81
CA ALA A 99 -5.69 3.98 9.01
C ALA A 99 -6.92 4.90 9.01
N LEU A 100 -7.20 5.59 7.89
CA LEU A 100 -8.38 6.44 7.74
C LEU A 100 -9.68 5.63 7.89
N THR A 101 -9.77 4.49 7.21
CA THR A 101 -10.96 3.62 7.27
C THR A 101 -11.24 3.15 8.69
N ASN A 102 -10.19 2.78 9.43
CA ASN A 102 -10.31 2.37 10.83
C ASN A 102 -10.75 3.52 11.73
N ALA A 103 -10.18 4.72 11.54
CA ALA A 103 -10.55 5.91 12.30
C ALA A 103 -12.02 6.29 12.06
N VAL A 104 -12.46 6.36 10.79
CA VAL A 104 -13.86 6.66 10.44
C VAL A 104 -14.80 5.65 11.08
N ARG A 105 -14.51 4.34 10.94
CA ARG A 105 -15.33 3.29 11.56
C ARG A 105 -15.43 3.42 13.08
N GLN A 106 -14.34 3.76 13.76
CA GLN A 106 -14.33 3.97 15.20
C GLN A 106 -15.26 5.13 15.61
N LEU A 107 -15.32 6.18 14.80
CA LEU A 107 -16.14 7.36 15.06
C LEU A 107 -17.63 7.14 14.70
N GLU A 108 -17.92 6.36 13.66
CA GLU A 108 -19.30 6.02 13.26
C GLU A 108 -20.01 5.09 14.27
N VAL A 109 -19.26 4.19 14.92
CA VAL A 109 -19.80 3.24 15.93
C VAL A 109 -20.00 3.91 17.29
N ALA A 110 -19.53 5.15 17.49
CA ALA A 110 -19.61 5.87 18.77
C ALA A 110 -20.98 6.55 19.03
N VAL A 111 -22.06 6.10 18.39
CA VAL A 111 -23.45 6.58 18.57
C VAL A 111 -24.29 5.47 19.18
#